data_AF-A0A7J3X5X2-F1
#
_entry.id   AF-A0A7J3X5X2-F1
#
_cell.length_a   1.000
_cell.length_b   1.000
_cell.length_c   1.000
_cell.angle_alpha   90.00
_cell.angle_beta   90.00
_cell.angle_gamma   90.00
#
_symmetry.space_group_name_H-M   'P 1'
#
loop_
_entity.id
_entity.type
_entity.pdbx_description
1 polymer ?
#
loop_
_entity_poly.entity_id
_entity_poly.type
_entity_poly.pdbx_seq_one_letter_code
_entity_poly.pdbx_strand_id
1 'polypeptide(L)'
;VPHTQEFLAEAERVADELEKIGVRADIDDRDESVARRIRDAEVKWIPYVVVIGKREVESGRLSVRIRGLGQREMALEELKEQLLRELEGYPRVPSTLPRRVSLRPKYR
;
A
#
# COMPACT_ATOMS: atom_id res chain seq x y z
N VAL A 1 -2.63 -1.63 -3.31
CA VAL A 1 -3.54 -1.63 -4.48
C VAL A 1 -3.83 -3.07 -4.89
N PRO A 2 -4.98 -3.63 -4.54
CA PRO A 2 -5.38 -4.96 -5.00
C PRO A 2 -5.72 -4.95 -6.50
N HIS A 3 -5.25 -5.93 -7.27
CA HIS A 3 -5.49 -6.00 -8.72
C HIS A 3 -6.99 -6.14 -9.03
N THR A 4 -7.67 -7.02 -8.30
CA THR A 4 -9.11 -7.33 -8.33
C THR A 4 -9.65 -7.41 -6.90
N GLN A 5 -10.98 -7.44 -6.74
CA GLN A 5 -11.62 -7.50 -5.41
C GLN A 5 -11.27 -8.77 -4.63
N GLU A 6 -10.94 -9.87 -5.30
CA GLU A 6 -10.53 -11.13 -4.66
C GLU A 6 -9.27 -10.97 -3.79
N PHE A 7 -8.37 -10.03 -4.15
CA PHE A 7 -7.13 -9.76 -3.42
C PHE A 7 -7.30 -8.73 -2.31
N LEU A 8 -8.53 -8.28 -2.02
CA LEU A 8 -8.78 -7.30 -0.98
C LEU A 8 -8.40 -7.84 0.41
N ALA A 9 -8.69 -9.11 0.69
CA ALA A 9 -8.34 -9.73 1.97
C ALA A 9 -6.81 -9.75 2.21
N GLU A 10 -6.03 -10.06 1.17
CA GLU A 10 -4.56 -10.02 1.28
C GLU A 10 -4.04 -8.58 1.42
N ALA A 11 -4.66 -7.62 0.73
CA ALA A 11 -4.34 -6.21 0.91
C ALA A 11 -4.62 -5.73 2.33
N GLU A 12 -5.69 -6.21 2.96
CA GLU A 12 -6.00 -5.93 4.36
C GLU A 12 -4.97 -6.58 5.30
N ARG A 13 -4.59 -7.83 5.06
CA ARG A 13 -3.54 -8.51 5.83
C ARG A 13 -2.22 -7.73 5.79
N VAL A 14 -1.79 -7.31 4.60
CA VAL A 14 -0.57 -6.51 4.42
C VAL A 14 -0.71 -5.15 5.13
N ALA A 15 -1.86 -4.48 5.01
CA ALA A 15 -2.09 -3.20 5.67
C ALA A 15 -2.04 -3.34 7.21
N ASP A 16 -2.66 -4.37 7.79
CA ASP A 16 -2.64 -4.62 9.23
C ASP A 16 -1.21 -4.84 9.75
N GLU A 17 -0.39 -5.58 9.00
CA GLU A 17 1.02 -5.82 9.33
C GLU A 17 1.87 -4.54 9.29
N LEU A 18 1.54 -3.60 8.41
CA LEU A 18 2.18 -2.28 8.34
C LEU A 18 1.67 -1.34 9.44
N GLU A 19 0.37 -1.36 9.75
CA GLU A 19 -0.23 -0.56 10.82
C GLU A 19 0.34 -0.95 12.20
N LYS A 20 0.60 -2.24 12.45
CA LYS A 20 1.24 -2.75 13.68
C LYS A 20 2.61 -2.12 13.96
N ILE A 21 3.35 -1.73 12.93
CA ILE A 21 4.66 -1.08 13.08
C ILE A 21 4.57 0.46 13.07
N GLY A 22 3.36 1.01 12.99
CA GLY A 22 3.07 2.43 12.98
C GLY A 22 3.16 3.10 11.60
N VAL A 23 3.13 2.30 10.52
CA VAL A 23 3.06 2.81 9.14
C VAL A 23 1.59 3.00 8.76
N ARG A 24 1.27 4.15 8.16
CA ARG A 24 -0.07 4.38 7.59
C ARG A 24 -0.19 3.69 6.24
N ALA A 25 -1.18 2.84 6.07
CA ALA A 25 -1.45 2.12 4.84
C ALA A 25 -2.86 2.42 4.31
N ASP A 26 -2.95 2.83 3.05
CA ASP A 26 -4.21 3.07 2.35
C ASP A 26 -4.46 1.94 1.35
N ILE A 27 -5.69 1.41 1.37
CA ILE A 27 -6.13 0.39 0.42
C ILE A 27 -6.99 1.06 -0.64
N ASP A 28 -6.41 1.26 -1.82
CA ASP A 28 -7.16 1.78 -2.96
C ASP A 28 -8.00 0.66 -3.60
N ASP A 29 -9.24 0.51 -3.14
CA ASP A 29 -10.23 -0.49 -3.56
C ASP A 29 -11.29 0.08 -4.53
N ARG A 30 -11.03 1.26 -5.11
CA ARG A 30 -11.93 1.88 -6.09
C ARG A 30 -12.06 1.02 -7.34
N ASP A 31 -13.24 1.04 -7.95
CA ASP A 31 -13.53 0.39 -9.24
C ASP A 31 -12.94 1.19 -10.41
N GLU A 32 -11.60 1.24 -10.42
CA GLU A 32 -10.78 1.94 -11.39
C GLU A 32 -9.62 1.03 -11.81
N SER A 33 -9.11 1.25 -13.03
CA SER A 33 -7.98 0.45 -13.51
C SER A 33 -6.78 0.54 -12.55
N VAL A 34 -6.06 -0.57 -12.38
CA VAL A 34 -4.88 -0.63 -11.49
C VAL A 34 -3.86 0.42 -11.88
N ALA A 35 -3.65 0.64 -13.18
CA ALA A 35 -2.78 1.69 -13.68
C ALA A 35 -3.22 3.10 -13.24
N ARG A 36 -4.53 3.38 -13.25
CA ARG A 36 -5.06 4.67 -12.76
C ARG A 36 -4.85 4.82 -11.25
N ARG A 37 -5.15 3.78 -10.47
CA ARG A 37 -4.93 3.79 -9.00
C ARG A 37 -3.45 4.01 -8.64
N ILE A 38 -2.53 3.34 -9.33
CA ILE A 38 -1.09 3.54 -9.17
C ILE A 38 -0.69 4.99 -9.52
N ARG A 39 -1.15 5.49 -10.67
CA ARG A 39 -0.86 6.86 -11.10
C ARG A 39 -1.38 7.89 -10.09
N ASP A 40 -2.61 7.73 -9.60
CA ASP A 40 -3.20 8.59 -8.57
C ASP A 40 -2.34 8.62 -7.30
N ALA A 41 -1.85 7.45 -6.86
CA ALA A 41 -0.96 7.36 -5.69
C ALA A 41 0.39 8.05 -5.94
N GLU A 42 0.99 7.86 -7.12
CA GLU A 42 2.24 8.53 -7.50
C GLU A 42 2.08 10.06 -7.57
N VAL A 43 0.94 10.55 -8.10
CA VAL A 43 0.61 11.98 -8.14
C VAL A 43 0.36 12.55 -6.73
N LYS A 44 -0.25 11.76 -5.84
CA LYS A 44 -0.47 12.12 -4.42
C LYS A 44 0.78 11.99 -3.54
N TRP A 45 1.96 11.83 -4.14
CA TRP A 45 3.23 11.73 -3.42
C TRP A 45 3.30 10.57 -2.42
N ILE A 46 2.59 9.48 -2.71
CA ILE A 46 2.71 8.27 -1.90
C ILE A 46 4.11 7.66 -2.14
N PRO A 47 4.94 7.49 -1.10
CA PRO A 47 6.33 7.04 -1.26
C PRO A 47 6.44 5.57 -1.70
N TYR A 48 5.51 4.74 -1.21
CA TYR A 48 5.46 3.30 -1.47
C TYR A 48 4.08 2.89 -1.96
N VAL A 49 4.01 2.27 -3.13
CA VAL A 49 2.78 1.72 -3.68
C VAL A 49 2.96 0.22 -3.87
N VAL A 50 2.26 -0.57 -3.05
CA VAL A 50 2.27 -2.03 -3.14
C VAL A 50 1.13 -2.49 -4.04
N VAL A 51 1.44 -3.29 -5.06
CA VAL A 51 0.46 -3.95 -5.93
C VAL A 51 0.31 -5.39 -5.49
N ILE A 52 -0.93 -5.85 -5.32
CA ILE A 52 -1.24 -7.22 -4.85
C ILE A 52 -2.16 -7.86 -5.88
N GLY A 53 -1.63 -8.83 -6.61
CA GLY A 53 -2.38 -9.68 -7.53
C GLY A 53 -2.02 -11.15 -7.36
N LYS A 54 -2.48 -11.97 -8.29
CA LYS A 54 -2.29 -13.42 -8.26
C LYS A 54 -0.83 -13.84 -8.10
N ARG A 55 0.06 -13.21 -8.87
CA ARG A 55 1.51 -13.48 -8.87
C ARG A 55 2.14 -13.19 -7.51
N GLU A 56 1.75 -12.08 -6.88
CA GLU A 56 2.30 -11.68 -5.59
C GLU A 56 1.83 -12.62 -4.46
N VAL A 57 0.57 -13.07 -4.52
CA VAL A 57 0.04 -14.06 -3.58
C VAL A 57 0.74 -15.41 -3.74
N GLU A 58 0.91 -15.90 -4.97
CA GLU A 58 1.56 -17.19 -5.23
C GLU A 58 3.06 -17.20 -4.90
N SER A 59 3.76 -16.10 -5.16
CA SER A 59 5.21 -15.99 -4.92
C SER A 59 5.57 -15.61 -3.48
N GLY A 60 4.61 -15.09 -2.70
CA GLY A 60 4.87 -14.50 -1.38
C GLY A 60 5.74 -13.23 -1.43
N ARG A 61 6.01 -12.69 -2.62
CA ARG A 61 6.77 -11.45 -2.84
C ARG A 61 5.84 -10.37 -3.33
N LEU A 62 5.98 -9.18 -2.75
CA LEU A 62 5.18 -8.01 -3.07
C LEU A 62 5.85 -7.22 -4.20
N SER A 63 5.04 -6.77 -5.15
CA SER A 63 5.45 -5.80 -6.17
C SER A 63 5.32 -4.39 -5.58
N VAL A 64 6.45 -3.80 -5.20
CA VAL A 64 6.52 -2.50 -4.53
C VAL A 64 7.08 -1.46 -5.49
N ARG A 65 6.31 -0.42 -5.78
CA ARG A 65 6.78 0.77 -6.50
C ARG A 65 7.22 1.81 -5.48
N ILE A 66 8.49 2.21 -5.58
CA ILE A 66 9.11 3.21 -4.72
C ILE A 66 9.28 4.48 -5.54
N ARG A 67 8.76 5.59 -5.01
CA ARG A 67 8.88 6.89 -5.67
C ARG A 67 10.36 7.24 -5.87
N GLY A 68 10.74 7.55 -7.11
CA GLY A 68 12.12 7.92 -7.47
C GLY A 68 13.07 6.75 -7.73
N LEU A 69 12.73 5.52 -7.31
CA LEU A 69 13.57 4.33 -7.51
C LEU A 69 12.94 3.27 -8.42
N GLY A 70 11.65 3.41 -8.76
CA GLY A 70 10.94 2.50 -9.66
C GLY A 70 10.36 1.28 -8.95
N GLN A 71 10.16 0.19 -9.68
CA GLN A 71 9.52 -1.03 -9.18
C GLN A 71 10.57 -2.04 -8.68
N ARG A 72 10.30 -2.65 -7.52
CA ARG A 72 11.12 -3.72 -6.93
C ARG A 72 10.22 -4.82 -6.37
N GLU A 73 10.71 -6.05 -6.37
CA GLU A 73 10.03 -7.17 -5.71
C GLU A 73 10.71 -7.47 -4.38
N MET A 74 9.95 -7.45 -3.29
CA MET A 74 10.44 -7.69 -1.94
C MET A 74 9.43 -8.46 -1.09
N ALA A 75 9.92 -9.22 -0.12
CA ALA A 75 9.06 -9.83 0.89
C ALA A 75 8.45 -8.76 1.80
N LEU A 76 7.35 -9.09 2.46
CA LEU A 76 6.68 -8.17 3.40
C LEU A 76 7.62 -7.75 4.55
N GLU A 77 8.44 -8.67 5.06
CA GLU A 77 9.39 -8.38 6.14
C GLU A 77 10.49 -7.41 5.67
N GLU A 78 11.02 -7.60 4.45
CA GLU A 78 12.00 -6.68 3.86
C GLU A 78 11.43 -5.26 3.74
N LEU A 79 10.15 -5.14 3.33
CA LEU A 79 9.46 -3.86 3.25
C LEU A 79 9.29 -3.21 4.63
N LYS A 80 8.90 -3.98 5.66
CA LYS A 80 8.75 -3.49 7.03
C LYS A 80 10.06 -2.93 7.57
N GLU A 81 11.16 -3.66 7.39
CA GLU A 81 12.48 -3.21 7.83
C GLU A 81 12.91 -1.90 7.15
N GLN A 82 12.68 -1.79 5.85
CA GLN A 82 13.01 -0.57 5.10
C GLN A 82 12.18 0.63 5.62
N LEU A 83 10.87 0.44 5.82
CA LEU A 83 9.99 1.48 6.34
C LEU A 83 10.35 1.88 7.78
N LEU A 84 10.71 0.93 8.65
CA LEU A 84 11.11 1.22 10.02
C LEU A 84 12.37 2.09 10.09
N ARG A 85 13.34 1.84 9.21
CA ARG A 85 14.55 2.66 9.10
C ARG A 85 14.22 4.09 8.66
N GLU A 86 13.32 4.24 7.69
CA GLU A 86 12.90 5.57 7.20
C GLU A 86 12.04 6.35 8.19
N LEU A 87 11.30 5.63 9.05
CA LEU A 87 10.48 6.23 10.11
C LEU A 87 11.28 6.58 11.38
N GLU A 88 12.56 6.24 11.45
CA GLU A 88 13.39 6.58 12.61
C GLU A 88 13.45 8.11 12.80
N GLY A 89 13.04 8.58 13.98
CA GLY A 89 12.97 10.01 14.30
C GLY A 89 11.65 10.71 13.97
N TYR A 90 10.67 10.03 13.35
CA TYR A 90 9.35 10.60 13.04
C TYR A 90 8.22 10.04 13.94
N PRO A 91 7.19 10.85 14.26
CA PRO A 91 6.04 10.39 15.03
C PRO A 91 5.18 9.40 14.24
N ARG A 92 4.73 8.34 14.92
CA ARG A 92 3.90 7.27 14.34
C ARG A 92 2.47 7.42 14.81
N VAL A 93 1.71 8.25 14.11
CA VAL A 93 0.30 8.50 14.41
C VAL A 93 -0.60 7.73 13.43
N PRO A 94 -1.68 7.09 13.92
CA PRO A 94 -2.63 6.43 13.05
C PRO A 94 -3.37 7.45 12.17
N SER A 95 -3.87 6.99 11.03
CA SER A 95 -4.75 7.81 10.19
C SER A 95 -6.12 7.93 10.84
N THR A 96 -6.71 9.13 10.80
CA THR A 96 -8.11 9.36 11.19
C THR A 96 -9.09 9.03 10.05
N LEU A 97 -8.57 8.81 8.84
CA LEU A 97 -9.37 8.44 7.68
C LEU A 97 -9.51 6.93 7.58
N PRO A 98 -10.64 6.41 7.04
CA PRO A 98 -10.77 5.01 6.70
C PRO A 98 -9.60 4.53 5.83
N ARG A 99 -9.12 3.31 6.11
CA ARG A 99 -8.05 2.66 5.34
C ARG A 99 -8.43 2.46 3.88
N ARG A 100 -9.69 2.09 3.61
CA ARG A 100 -10.21 1.90 2.26
C ARG A 100 -10.52 3.26 1.64
N VAL A 101 -9.93 3.54 0.49
CA VAL A 101 -10.08 4.82 -0.22
C VAL A 101 -11.52 5.01 -0.71
N SER A 102 -12.23 3.93 -1.05
CA SER A 102 -13.64 3.97 -1.44
C SER A 102 -14.57 4.55 -0.37
N LEU A 103 -14.25 4.32 0.91
CA LEU A 103 -15.05 4.71 2.08
C LEU A 103 -14.78 6.15 2.54
N ARG A 104 -13.79 6.83 1.95
CA ARG A 104 -13.46 8.20 2.33
C ARG A 104 -14.53 9.17 1.82
N PRO A 105 -14.83 10.24 2.57
CA PRO A 105 -15.69 11.32 2.08
C PRO A 105 -15.19 11.83 0.72
N LYS A 106 -16.07 11.82 -0.28
CA LYS A 106 -15.79 12.37 -1.60
C LYS A 106 -16.39 13.76 -1.67
N TYR A 107 -15.54 14.76 -1.88
CA TYR A 107 -15.99 16.10 -2.24
C TYR A 107 -16.30 16.10 -3.73
N ARG A 108 -17.54 16.48 -4.09
CA ARG A 108 -17.98 16.67 -5.46
C ARG A 108 -17.72 18.11 -5.88
#